data_AF-A0A2D5U5J1-F1
#
_entry.id   AF-A0A2D5U5J1-F1
#
_cell.length_a   1.000
_cell.length_b   1.000
_cell.length_c   1.000
_cell.angle_alpha   90.00
_cell.angle_beta   90.00
_cell.angle_gamma   90.00
#
_symmetry.space_group_name_H-M   'P 1'
#
loop_
_entity.id
_entity.type
_entity.pdbx_description
1 polymer ?
#
loop_
_entity_poly.entity_id
_entity_poly.type
_entity_poly.pdbx_seq_one_letter_code
_entity_poly.pdbx_strand_id
1 'polypeptide(L)'
;MKLAFLWFYDCYNAVMDHNKNPLRHIPDPVSRLWIMTVLAWMWSVVFGIYVGSVIYMGISIASHFILLFMACFTAAVFYDAEQRHDSWLLKLRAQQQQQQ
;
A
#
# COMPACT_ATOMS: atom_id res chain seq x y z
N MET A 1 -17.24 -8.20 -4.04
CA MET A 1 -16.07 -8.45 -3.16
C MET A 1 -14.79 -8.68 -3.95
N LYS A 2 -14.72 -9.71 -4.79
CA LYS A 2 -13.52 -10.03 -5.60
C LYS A 2 -12.98 -8.89 -6.48
N LEU A 3 -13.88 -8.12 -7.12
CA LEU A 3 -13.50 -6.95 -7.92
C LEU A 3 -12.84 -5.84 -7.08
N ALA A 4 -13.29 -5.63 -5.85
CA ALA A 4 -12.72 -4.64 -4.94
C ALA A 4 -11.30 -5.00 -4.51
N PHE A 5 -11.02 -6.30 -4.36
CA PHE A 5 -9.66 -6.78 -4.08
C PHE A 5 -8.71 -6.57 -5.26
N LEU A 6 -9.17 -6.82 -6.49
CA LEU A 6 -8.37 -6.55 -7.69
C LEU A 6 -8.11 -5.05 -7.84
N TRP A 7 -9.12 -4.21 -7.63
CA TRP A 7 -8.96 -2.76 -7.60
C TRP A 7 -7.97 -2.30 -6.53
N PHE A 8 -8.05 -2.83 -5.30
CA PHE A 8 -7.09 -2.53 -4.24
C PHE A 8 -5.67 -2.91 -4.64
N TYR A 9 -5.49 -4.07 -5.26
CA TYR A 9 -4.19 -4.53 -5.76
C TYR A 9 -3.62 -3.60 -6.84
N ASP A 10 -4.47 -3.15 -7.77
CA ASP A 10 -4.06 -2.22 -8.82
C ASP A 10 -3.73 -0.83 -8.27
N CYS A 11 -4.50 -0.33 -7.31
CA CYS A 11 -4.18 0.91 -6.58
C CYS A 11 -2.87 0.79 -5.79
N TYR A 12 -2.67 -0.34 -5.11
CA TYR A 12 -1.41 -0.63 -4.42
C TYR A 12 -0.24 -0.60 -5.41
N ASN A 13 -0.33 -1.30 -6.54
CA ASN A 13 0.70 -1.25 -7.58
C ASN A 13 0.87 0.16 -8.14
N ALA A 14 -0.18 0.96 -8.34
CA ALA A 14 -0.01 2.32 -8.83
C ALA A 14 0.86 3.20 -7.91
N VAL A 15 0.78 3.00 -6.59
CA VAL A 15 1.51 3.79 -5.59
C VAL A 15 2.86 3.17 -5.24
N MET A 16 2.89 1.85 -5.02
CA MET A 16 4.03 1.11 -4.45
C MET A 16 4.89 0.42 -5.51
N ASP A 17 4.48 0.35 -6.78
CA ASP A 17 5.30 -0.23 -7.85
C ASP A 17 6.58 0.59 -8.04
N HIS A 18 7.69 -0.13 -7.95
CA HIS A 18 9.03 0.40 -8.07
C HIS A 18 9.29 1.09 -9.42
N ASN A 19 8.55 0.74 -10.47
CA ASN A 19 8.67 1.33 -11.81
C ASN A 19 7.83 2.59 -11.97
N LYS A 20 6.73 2.74 -11.23
CA LYS A 20 5.76 3.82 -11.44
C LYS A 20 5.95 4.94 -10.43
N ASN A 21 6.32 4.61 -9.19
CA ASN A 21 6.52 5.55 -8.11
C ASN A 21 7.50 6.68 -8.53
N PRO A 22 7.19 7.97 -8.26
CA PRO A 22 8.12 9.08 -8.49
C PRO A 22 9.50 8.88 -7.84
N LEU A 23 9.56 8.10 -6.76
CA LEU A 23 10.79 7.73 -6.06
C LEU A 23 11.61 6.63 -6.78
N ARG A 24 11.24 6.21 -8.00
CA ARG A 24 11.92 5.14 -8.76
C ARG A 24 13.41 5.37 -9.03
N HIS A 25 13.85 6.63 -9.07
CA HIS A 25 15.23 7.00 -9.39
C HIS A 25 16.22 6.65 -8.26
N ILE A 26 15.70 6.28 -7.08
CA ILE A 26 16.52 5.82 -5.96
C ILE A 26 16.79 4.32 -6.13
N PRO A 27 18.07 3.88 -6.20
CA PRO A 27 18.41 2.49 -6.48
C PRO A 27 17.96 1.53 -5.37
N ASP A 28 17.99 1.97 -4.10
CA ASP A 28 17.67 1.11 -2.96
C ASP A 28 16.15 0.96 -2.73
N PRO A 29 15.60 -0.27 -2.70
CA PRO A 29 14.18 -0.52 -2.40
C PRO A 29 13.81 -0.18 -0.96
N VAL A 30 14.71 -0.44 -0.01
CA VAL A 30 14.51 -0.16 1.41
C VAL A 30 14.38 1.35 1.66
N SER A 31 15.25 2.15 1.03
CA SER A 31 15.22 3.62 1.12
C SER A 31 13.92 4.20 0.59
N ARG A 32 13.37 3.64 -0.51
CA ARG A 32 12.07 4.06 -1.07
C ARG A 32 10.91 3.82 -0.10
N LEU A 33 10.84 2.63 0.50
CA LEU A 33 9.83 2.32 1.51
C LEU A 33 9.97 3.23 2.74
N TRP A 34 11.20 3.46 3.19
CA TRP A 34 11.47 4.35 4.33
C TRP A 34 10.97 5.78 4.11
N ILE A 35 11.21 6.36 2.92
CA ILE A 35 10.75 7.71 2.60
C ILE A 35 9.20 7.78 2.64
N MET A 36 8.53 6.78 2.06
CA MET A 36 7.06 6.72 2.10
C MET A 36 6.52 6.59 3.53
N THR A 37 7.18 5.80 4.38
CA THR A 37 6.82 5.64 5.80
C THR A 37 7.06 6.92 6.60
N VAL A 38 8.18 7.61 6.38
CA VAL A 38 8.48 8.89 7.03
C VAL A 38 7.44 9.94 6.65
N LEU A 39 7.04 10.00 5.38
CA LEU A 39 5.99 10.93 4.95
C LEU A 39 4.66 10.66 5.68
N ALA A 40 4.27 9.39 5.84
CA ALA A 40 3.09 9.02 6.63
C ALA A 40 3.22 9.44 8.11
N TRP A 41 4.40 9.27 8.72
CA TRP A 41 4.66 9.69 10.09
C TRP A 41 4.62 11.23 10.24
N MET A 42 5.15 11.99 9.28
CA MET A 42 5.09 13.46 9.31
C MET A 42 3.65 13.96 9.42
N TRP A 43 2.70 13.34 8.71
CA TRP A 43 1.28 13.66 8.83
C TRP A 43 0.71 13.36 10.22
N SER A 44 1.05 12.22 10.82
CA SER A 44 0.65 11.90 12.19
C SER A 44 1.16 12.92 13.22
N VAL A 45 2.36 13.46 13.02
CA VAL A 45 2.91 14.53 13.87
C VAL A 45 2.13 15.83 13.68
N VAL A 46 1.82 16.21 12.44
CA VAL A 46 1.00 17.41 12.15
C VAL A 46 -0.38 17.30 12.81
N PHE A 47 -1.03 16.14 12.72
CA PHE A 47 -2.30 15.91 13.41
C PHE A 47 -2.17 15.95 14.93
N GLY A 48 -1.10 15.37 15.48
CA GLY A 48 -0.81 15.42 16.91
C GLY A 48 -0.62 16.86 17.43
N ILE A 49 0.12 17.68 16.68
CA ILE A 49 0.32 19.11 16.98
C ILE A 49 -0.98 19.88 16.84
N TYR A 50 -1.76 19.66 15.78
CA TYR A 50 -3.03 20.34 15.54
C TYR A 50 -4.04 20.11 16.67
N VAL A 51 -4.13 18.88 17.17
CA VAL A 51 -4.99 18.52 18.31
C VAL A 51 -4.38 18.95 19.65
N GLY A 52 -3.06 19.21 19.69
CA GLY A 52 -2.34 19.59 20.90
C GLY A 52 -2.16 18.46 21.91
N SER A 53 -2.25 17.19 21.48
CA SER A 53 -2.19 16.04 22.38
C SER A 53 -1.18 14.97 21.94
N VAL A 54 -0.22 14.70 22.83
CA VAL A 54 0.79 13.65 22.68
C VAL A 54 0.16 12.24 22.62
N ILE A 55 -0.93 11.98 23.34
CA ILE A 55 -1.61 10.68 23.33
C ILE A 55 -2.22 10.40 21.95
N TYR A 56 -3.00 11.34 21.41
CA TYR A 56 -3.55 11.25 20.04
C TYR A 56 -2.46 11.13 18.97
N MET A 57 -1.31 11.81 19.13
CA MET A 57 -0.15 11.62 18.26
C MET A 57 0.34 10.16 18.29
N GLY A 58 0.52 9.58 19.48
CA GLY A 58 0.95 8.19 19.65
C GLY A 58 -0.04 7.18 19.04
N ILE A 59 -1.34 7.38 19.25
CA ILE A 59 -2.40 6.55 18.65
C ILE A 59 -2.39 6.67 17.13
N SER A 60 -2.24 7.89 16.59
CA SER A 60 -2.17 8.13 15.15
C SER A 60 -0.98 7.39 14.54
N ILE A 61 0.21 7.49 15.14
CA ILE A 61 1.39 6.76 14.68
C ILE A 61 1.16 5.24 14.71
N ALA A 62 0.66 4.71 15.82
CA ALA A 62 0.39 3.27 15.95
C ALA A 62 -0.62 2.77 14.92
N SER A 63 -1.70 3.54 14.67
CA SER A 63 -2.71 3.20 13.67
C SER A 63 -2.12 3.12 12.26
N HIS A 64 -1.19 4.02 11.89
CA HIS A 64 -0.52 3.97 10.59
C HIS A 64 0.32 2.71 10.44
N PHE A 65 1.07 2.29 11.46
CA PHE A 65 1.85 1.04 11.39
C PHE A 65 0.95 -0.18 11.16
N ILE A 66 -0.20 -0.25 11.84
CA ILE A 66 -1.17 -1.34 11.66
C ILE A 66 -1.74 -1.32 10.23
N LEU A 67 -2.12 -0.16 9.72
CA LEU A 67 -2.67 -0.01 8.37
C LEU A 67 -1.64 -0.36 7.29
N LEU A 68 -0.41 0.15 7.41
CA LEU A 68 0.68 -0.16 6.49
C LEU A 68 1.01 -1.65 6.51
N PHE A 69 1.09 -2.27 7.69
CA PHE A 69 1.32 -3.70 7.83
C PHE A 69 0.24 -4.52 7.12
N MET A 70 -1.04 -4.23 7.37
CA MET A 70 -2.15 -4.96 6.75
C MET A 70 -2.25 -4.74 5.25
N ALA A 71 -1.96 -3.54 4.76
CA ALA A 71 -1.92 -3.24 3.33
C ALA A 71 -0.79 -4.02 2.62
N CYS A 72 0.42 -3.98 3.17
CA CYS A 72 1.56 -4.73 2.65
C CYS A 72 1.33 -6.25 2.72
N PHE A 73 0.75 -6.74 3.82
CA PHE A 73 0.41 -8.16 3.98
C PHE A 73 -0.58 -8.63 2.91
N THR A 74 -1.64 -7.85 2.67
CA THR A 74 -2.64 -8.15 1.63
C THR A 74 -2.01 -8.14 0.24
N ALA A 75 -1.18 -7.15 -0.06
CA ALA A 75 -0.46 -7.08 -1.33
C ALA A 75 0.49 -8.28 -1.51
N ALA A 76 1.17 -8.73 -0.44
CA ALA A 76 2.03 -9.90 -0.47
C ALA A 76 1.25 -11.18 -0.77
N VAL A 77 0.08 -11.37 -0.16
CA VAL A 77 -0.81 -12.52 -0.46
C VAL A 77 -1.24 -12.53 -1.93
N PHE A 78 -1.55 -11.36 -2.50
CA PHE A 78 -1.93 -11.27 -3.92
C PHE A 78 -0.76 -11.46 -4.87
N TYR A 79 0.40 -10.93 -4.52
CA TYR A 79 1.63 -11.17 -5.26
C TYR A 79 1.97 -12.67 -5.30
N ASP A 80 1.86 -13.36 -4.16
CA ASP A 80 2.05 -14.81 -4.10
C ASP A 80 1.01 -15.56 -4.96
N ALA A 81 -0.27 -15.17 -4.90
CA ALA A 81 -1.31 -15.75 -5.75
C ALA A 81 -1.06 -15.53 -7.26
N GLU A 82 -0.54 -14.38 -7.66
CA GLU A 82 -0.18 -14.10 -9.06
C GLU A 82 1.00 -14.97 -9.51
N GLN A 83 2.05 -15.09 -8.69
CA GLN A 83 3.22 -15.94 -8.98
C GLN A 83 2.85 -17.43 -9.09
N ARG A 84 1.88 -17.89 -8.31
CA ARG A 84 1.39 -19.27 -8.35
C ARG A 84 0.39 -19.53 -9.49
N HIS A 85 0.11 -18.54 -10.34
CA HIS A 85 -0.90 -18.58 -11.40
C HIS A 85 -2.28 -19.03 -10.89
N ASP A 86 -2.69 -18.57 -9.70
CA ASP A 86 -3.94 -19.01 -9.11
C ASP A 86 -5.14 -18.59 -9.98
N SER A 87 -5.96 -19.58 -10.30
CA SER A 87 -6.94 -19.48 -11.38
C SER A 87 -7.99 -18.36 -11.18
N TRP A 88 -8.32 -17.98 -9.95
CA TRP A 88 -9.40 -17.02 -9.68
C TRP A 88 -9.00 -15.55 -9.94
N LEU A 89 -7.75 -15.18 -9.68
CA LEU A 89 -7.27 -13.80 -9.84
C LEU A 89 -6.97 -13.52 -11.32
N LEU A 90 -6.33 -14.48 -12.00
CA LEU A 90 -6.13 -14.44 -13.46
C LEU A 90 -7.46 -14.41 -14.22
N LYS A 91 -8.46 -15.20 -13.80
CA LYS A 91 -9.82 -15.14 -14.37
C LYS A 91 -10.44 -13.75 -14.22
N LEU A 92 -10.30 -13.12 -13.05
CA LEU A 92 -10.83 -11.76 -12.84
C LEU A 92 -10.12 -10.71 -13.68
N ARG A 93 -8.79 -10.82 -13.83
CA ARG A 93 -8.01 -9.92 -14.69
C ARG A 93 -8.42 -10.06 -16.15
N ALA A 94 -8.63 -11.29 -16.64
CA ALA A 94 -9.14 -11.56 -17.98
C ALA A 94 -10.56 -10.99 -18.18
N GLN A 95 -11.46 -11.13 -17.19
CA GLN A 95 -12.80 -10.54 -17.25
C GLN A 95 -12.79 -9.00 -17.24
N GLN A 96 -11.90 -8.38 -16.47
CA GLN A 96 -11.73 -6.92 -16.46
C GLN A 96 -11.23 -6.39 -17.82
N GLN A 97 -10.29 -7.09 -18.46
CA GLN A 97 -9.80 -6.73 -19.79
C GLN A 97 -10.86 -6.88 -20.90
N GLN A 98 -11.84 -7.78 -20.73
CA GLN A 98 -12.97 -7.93 -21.67
C GLN A 98 -14.07 -6.86 -21.50
N GLN A 99 -14.11 -6.17 -20.36
CA GLN A 99 -15.09 -5.11 -20.07
C GLN A 99 -14.60 -3.70 -20.45
N GLN A 100 -13.31 -3.56 -20.78
CA GLN A 100 -12.69 -2.33 -21.29
C GLN A 100 -12.64 -2.34 -22.80
#